data_AF-A0A1X2GJS6-F1
#
_entry.id   AF-A0A1X2GJS6-F1
#
_cell.length_a   1.000
_cell.length_b   1.000
_cell.length_c   1.000
_cell.angle_alpha   90.00
_cell.angle_beta   90.00
_cell.angle_gamma   90.00
#
_symmetry.space_group_name_H-M   'P 1'
#
loop_
_entity.id
_entity.type
_entity.pdbx_description
1 polymer ?
#
loop_
_entity_poly.entity_id
_entity_poly.type
_entity_poly.pdbx_seq_one_letter_code
_entity_poly.pdbx_strand_id
1 'polypeptide(L)'
;KLAACLQRLGHLHMVRGTWRDAQYFLTQGRQLGEKVKSNALVFRFQLLLSESYLQSGQLDKSRASLEQANDLQPKGPRHLHDEARLKSVIGNVDANQMFLEESIVSYDNVDELLRKIMEPGYISSIEKLVDW
;
A
#
# COMPACT_ATOMS: atom_id res chain seq x y z
N LYS A 1 4.42 8.41 -16.13
CA LYS A 1 3.06 8.79 -16.61
C LYS A 1 2.12 7.58 -16.65
N LEU A 2 2.46 6.48 -17.35
CA LEU A 2 1.59 5.28 -17.44
C LEU A 2 1.22 4.65 -16.09
N ALA A 3 2.19 4.46 -15.17
CA ALA A 3 1.92 3.92 -13.84
C ALA A 3 0.86 4.74 -13.07
N ALA A 4 0.91 6.07 -13.15
CA ALA A 4 -0.08 6.93 -12.50
C ALA A 4 -1.48 6.77 -13.12
N CYS A 5 -1.58 6.57 -14.44
CA CYS A 5 -2.85 6.28 -15.10
C CYS A 5 -3.43 4.95 -14.63
N LEU A 6 -2.62 3.88 -14.59
CA LEU A 6 -3.03 2.57 -14.12
C LEU A 6 -3.51 2.61 -12.66
N GLN A 7 -2.80 3.32 -11.80
CA GLN A 7 -3.20 3.53 -10.41
C GLN A 7 -4.55 4.26 -10.31
N ARG A 8 -4.73 5.35 -11.07
CA ARG A 8 -5.98 6.14 -11.04
C ARG A 8 -7.17 5.33 -11.57
N LEU A 9 -6.99 4.57 -12.65
CA LEU A 9 -8.03 3.68 -13.17
C LEU A 9 -8.38 2.59 -12.17
N GLY A 10 -7.36 1.92 -11.60
CA GLY A 10 -7.56 0.93 -10.54
C GLY A 10 -8.38 1.48 -9.39
N HIS A 11 -8.00 2.64 -8.86
CA HIS A 11 -8.73 3.31 -7.78
C HIS A 11 -10.16 3.71 -8.18
N LEU A 12 -10.37 4.27 -9.38
CA LEU A 12 -11.71 4.60 -9.86
C LEU A 12 -12.62 3.36 -9.89
N HIS A 13 -12.09 2.23 -10.34
CA HIS A 13 -12.83 0.98 -10.38
C HIS A 13 -13.07 0.38 -8.97
N MET A 14 -12.15 0.60 -8.02
CA MET A 14 -12.37 0.25 -6.61
C MET A 14 -13.52 1.07 -6.00
N VAL A 15 -13.52 2.40 -6.21
CA VAL A 15 -14.60 3.29 -5.72
C VAL A 15 -15.96 2.91 -6.31
N ARG A 16 -15.99 2.46 -7.57
CA ARG A 16 -17.21 1.99 -8.23
C ARG A 16 -17.65 0.58 -7.82
N GLY A 17 -16.85 -0.14 -7.02
CA GLY A 17 -17.10 -1.54 -6.68
C GLY A 17 -16.89 -2.53 -7.84
N THR A 18 -16.35 -2.08 -8.97
CA THR A 18 -16.01 -2.92 -10.12
C THR A 18 -14.65 -3.59 -9.90
N TRP A 19 -14.59 -4.51 -8.93
CA TRP A 19 -13.35 -5.08 -8.41
C TRP A 19 -12.49 -5.81 -9.45
N ARG A 20 -13.13 -6.49 -10.41
CA ARG A 20 -12.42 -7.21 -11.48
C ARG A 20 -11.60 -6.26 -12.36
N ASP A 21 -12.19 -5.13 -12.74
CA ASP A 21 -11.51 -4.11 -13.56
C ASP A 21 -10.42 -3.41 -12.76
N ALA A 22 -10.68 -3.13 -11.47
CA ALA A 22 -9.65 -2.61 -10.57
C ALA A 22 -8.42 -3.52 -10.53
N GLN A 23 -8.62 -4.81 -10.26
CA GLN A 23 -7.56 -5.81 -10.19
C GLN A 23 -6.82 -5.94 -11.52
N TYR A 24 -7.51 -5.82 -12.65
CA TYR A 24 -6.88 -5.78 -13.97
C TYR A 24 -5.87 -4.62 -14.09
N PHE A 25 -6.30 -3.38 -13.86
CA PHE A 25 -5.41 -2.22 -14.00
C PHE A 25 -4.28 -2.21 -12.97
N LEU A 26 -4.55 -2.66 -11.74
CA LEU A 26 -3.52 -2.75 -10.70
C LEU A 26 -2.48 -3.84 -11.01
N THR A 27 -2.90 -4.98 -11.59
CA THR A 27 -1.97 -6.04 -12.04
C THR A 27 -1.06 -5.54 -13.16
N GLN A 28 -1.62 -4.79 -14.13
CA GLN A 28 -0.82 -4.15 -15.18
C GLN A 28 0.20 -3.17 -14.59
N GLY A 29 -0.19 -2.43 -13.54
CA GLY A 29 0.69 -1.52 -12.81
C GLY A 29 1.84 -2.24 -12.12
N ARG A 30 1.55 -3.36 -11.44
CA ARG A 30 2.54 -4.25 -10.82
C ARG A 30 3.54 -4.77 -11.86
N GLN A 31 3.04 -5.31 -12.98
CA GLN A 31 3.86 -5.82 -14.08
C GLN A 31 4.75 -4.74 -14.72
N LEU A 32 4.24 -3.51 -14.85
CA LEU A 32 5.05 -2.38 -15.27
C LEU A 32 6.19 -2.11 -14.30
N GLY A 33 5.91 -2.15 -12.98
CA GLY A 33 6.91 -2.03 -11.93
C GLY A 33 8.01 -3.09 -12.02
N GLU A 34 7.65 -4.35 -12.25
CA GLU A 34 8.58 -5.46 -12.49
C GLU A 34 9.45 -5.20 -13.74
N LYS A 35 8.81 -4.82 -14.85
CA LYS A 35 9.48 -4.56 -16.13
C LYS A 35 10.50 -3.43 -16.04
N VAL A 36 10.19 -2.38 -15.28
CA VAL A 36 11.12 -1.25 -15.05
C VAL A 36 11.99 -1.43 -13.81
N LYS A 37 11.96 -2.60 -13.17
CA LYS A 37 12.73 -2.94 -11.96
C LYS A 37 12.57 -1.93 -10.82
N SER A 38 11.35 -1.43 -10.63
CA SER A 38 11.03 -0.44 -9.61
C SER A 38 10.30 -1.08 -8.44
N ASN A 39 11.04 -1.42 -7.39
CA ASN A 39 10.46 -1.98 -6.15
C ASN A 39 9.41 -1.05 -5.54
N ALA A 40 9.60 0.27 -5.62
CA ALA A 40 8.61 1.25 -5.14
C ALA A 40 7.28 1.17 -5.90
N LEU A 41 7.32 0.94 -7.22
CA LEU A 41 6.10 0.72 -8.00
C LEU A 41 5.46 -0.62 -7.67
N VAL A 42 6.24 -1.70 -7.61
CA VAL A 42 5.73 -3.04 -7.28
C VAL A 42 5.07 -3.01 -5.90
N PHE A 43 5.74 -2.44 -4.89
CA PHE A 43 5.23 -2.26 -3.53
C PHE A 43 3.88 -1.54 -3.53
N ARG A 44 3.79 -0.39 -4.20
CA ARG A 44 2.56 0.40 -4.24
C ARG A 44 1.40 -0.36 -4.87
N PHE A 45 1.64 -1.07 -5.97
CA PHE A 45 0.59 -1.84 -6.63
C PHE A 45 0.20 -3.09 -5.84
N GLN A 46 1.12 -3.71 -5.09
CA GLN A 46 0.80 -4.80 -4.18
C GLN A 46 -0.12 -4.35 -3.03
N LEU A 47 0.12 -3.18 -2.43
CA LEU A 47 -0.79 -2.63 -1.42
C LEU A 47 -2.20 -2.41 -1.98
N LEU A 48 -2.31 -1.79 -3.16
CA LEU A 48 -3.60 -1.53 -3.81
C LEU A 48 -4.31 -2.84 -4.20
N LEU A 49 -3.56 -3.84 -4.67
CA LEU A 49 -4.12 -5.17 -4.95
C LEU A 49 -4.64 -5.81 -3.68
N SER A 50 -3.90 -5.74 -2.57
CA SER A 50 -4.35 -6.26 -1.29
C SER A 50 -5.68 -5.62 -0.84
N GLU A 51 -5.75 -4.29 -0.86
CA GLU A 51 -6.98 -3.54 -0.54
C GLU A 51 -8.13 -3.97 -1.46
N SER A 52 -7.89 -4.08 -2.77
CA SER A 52 -8.92 -4.53 -3.71
C SER A 52 -9.35 -5.99 -3.49
N TYR A 53 -8.44 -6.87 -3.13
CA TYR A 53 -8.75 -8.27 -2.85
C TYR A 53 -9.57 -8.40 -1.57
N LEU A 54 -9.17 -7.68 -0.50
CA LEU A 54 -9.91 -7.62 0.77
C LEU A 54 -11.37 -7.19 0.55
N GLN A 55 -11.58 -6.08 -0.17
CA GLN A 55 -12.93 -5.55 -0.45
C GLN A 55 -13.79 -6.48 -1.34
N SER A 56 -13.16 -7.38 -2.07
CA SER A 56 -13.84 -8.39 -2.90
C SER A 56 -13.94 -9.77 -2.24
N GLY A 57 -13.59 -9.89 -0.96
CA GLY A 57 -13.64 -11.15 -0.19
C GLY A 57 -12.54 -12.16 -0.52
N GLN A 58 -11.53 -11.77 -1.29
CA GLN A 58 -10.43 -12.65 -1.72
C GLN A 58 -9.26 -12.61 -0.71
N LEU A 59 -9.49 -13.08 0.52
CA LEU A 59 -8.57 -12.91 1.64
C LEU A 59 -7.16 -13.51 1.40
N ASP A 60 -7.08 -14.72 0.82
CA ASP A 60 -5.78 -15.36 0.56
C ASP A 60 -4.91 -14.53 -0.40
N LYS A 61 -5.53 -13.96 -1.43
CA LYS A 61 -4.82 -13.09 -2.39
C LYS A 61 -4.42 -11.77 -1.76
N SER A 62 -5.25 -11.24 -0.87
CA SER A 62 -4.93 -10.03 -0.10
C SER A 62 -3.68 -10.25 0.76
N ARG A 63 -3.60 -11.37 1.49
CA ARG A 63 -2.44 -11.75 2.30
C ARG A 63 -1.19 -11.99 1.45
N ALA A 64 -1.31 -12.74 0.35
CA ALA A 64 -0.19 -12.98 -0.56
C ALA A 64 0.37 -11.67 -1.18
N SER A 65 -0.49 -10.69 -1.46
CA SER A 65 -0.04 -9.36 -1.91
C SER A 65 0.66 -8.58 -0.79
N LEU A 66 0.22 -8.69 0.46
CA LEU A 66 0.88 -8.05 1.61
C LEU A 66 2.25 -8.65 1.91
N GLU A 67 2.40 -9.97 1.85
CA GLU A 67 3.69 -10.65 2.01
C GLU A 67 4.69 -10.12 0.98
N GLN A 68 4.29 -10.09 -0.30
CA GLN A 68 5.12 -9.53 -1.37
C GLN A 68 5.45 -8.05 -1.16
N ALA A 69 4.52 -7.25 -0.62
CA ALA A 69 4.80 -5.85 -0.31
C ALA A 69 5.79 -5.72 0.85
N ASN A 70 5.63 -6.53 1.90
CA ASN A 70 6.49 -6.52 3.08
C ASN A 70 7.93 -6.91 2.75
N ASP A 71 8.12 -7.89 1.86
CA ASP A 71 9.44 -8.34 1.39
C ASP A 71 10.23 -7.25 0.65
N LEU A 72 9.53 -6.30 0.02
CA LEU A 72 10.18 -5.23 -0.74
C LEU A 72 10.80 -4.16 0.16
N GLN A 73 10.36 -4.07 1.43
CA GLN A 73 10.79 -3.12 2.45
C GLN A 73 10.76 -1.65 1.98
N PRO A 74 9.82 -0.80 2.46
CA PRO A 74 9.80 0.61 2.11
C PRO A 74 11.15 1.30 2.33
N LYS A 75 11.63 2.02 1.31
CA LYS A 75 12.90 2.78 1.35
C LYS A 75 12.70 4.17 0.77
N GLY A 76 13.68 5.04 1.04
CA GLY A 76 13.68 6.41 0.56
C GLY A 76 12.91 7.35 1.47
N PRO A 77 12.77 8.63 1.12
CA PRO A 77 12.36 9.63 2.09
C PRO A 77 10.94 9.43 2.64
N ARG A 78 10.02 8.88 1.83
CA ARG A 78 8.64 8.61 2.22
C ARG A 78 8.44 7.25 2.89
N HIS A 79 9.51 6.57 3.32
CA HIS A 79 9.42 5.21 3.85
C HIS A 79 8.48 5.08 5.06
N LEU A 80 8.44 6.06 5.98
CA LEU A 80 7.54 6.01 7.13
C LEU A 80 6.07 6.03 6.71
N HIS A 81 5.73 6.84 5.69
CA HIS A 81 4.36 6.86 5.14
C HIS A 81 4.00 5.53 4.49
N ASP A 82 4.92 4.95 3.72
CA ASP A 82 4.72 3.66 3.05
C ASP A 82 4.61 2.50 4.07
N GLU A 83 5.39 2.55 5.15
CA GLU A 83 5.33 1.59 6.27
C GLU A 83 4.02 1.72 7.05
N ALA A 84 3.58 2.94 7.36
CA ALA A 84 2.30 3.18 8.04
C ALA A 84 1.15 2.65 7.19
N ARG A 85 1.19 2.87 5.87
CA ARG A 85 0.17 2.33 4.97
C ARG A 85 0.19 0.80 4.94
N LEU A 86 1.36 0.18 4.86
CA LEU A 86 1.49 -1.29 4.90
C LEU A 86 0.87 -1.86 6.19
N LYS A 87 1.22 -1.29 7.35
CA LYS A 87 0.68 -1.72 8.65
C LYS A 87 -0.83 -1.53 8.75
N SER A 88 -1.37 -0.43 8.22
CA SER A 88 -2.82 -0.21 8.18
C SER A 88 -3.54 -1.28 7.35
N VAL A 89 -3.01 -1.65 6.18
CA VAL A 89 -3.64 -2.70 5.36
C VAL A 89 -3.51 -4.08 6.00
N ILE A 90 -2.38 -4.40 6.65
CA ILE A 90 -2.23 -5.63 7.45
C ILE A 90 -3.31 -5.68 8.55
N GLY A 91 -3.44 -4.61 9.34
CA GLY A 91 -4.45 -4.54 10.40
C GLY A 91 -5.88 -4.71 9.87
N ASN A 92 -6.20 -4.17 8.70
CA ASN A 92 -7.51 -4.34 8.05
C ASN A 92 -7.78 -5.80 7.66
N VAL A 93 -6.77 -6.51 7.15
CA VAL A 93 -6.88 -7.92 6.77
C VAL A 93 -7.04 -8.81 8.00
N ASP A 94 -6.23 -8.56 9.04
CA ASP A 94 -6.29 -9.30 10.30
C ASP A 94 -7.65 -9.12 10.99
N ALA A 95 -8.18 -7.89 11.02
CA ALA A 95 -9.53 -7.61 11.52
C ALA A 95 -10.62 -8.39 10.77
N ASN A 96 -10.53 -8.45 9.43
CA ASN A 96 -11.48 -9.23 8.61
C ASN A 96 -11.41 -10.73 8.86
N GLN A 97 -10.28 -11.23 9.36
CA GLN A 97 -10.08 -12.64 9.73
C GLN A 97 -10.32 -12.92 11.21
N MET A 98 -10.79 -11.93 11.98
CA MET A 98 -10.99 -12.01 13.44
C MET A 98 -9.70 -12.19 14.25
N PHE A 99 -8.54 -11.89 13.67
CA PHE A 99 -7.25 -11.77 14.37
C PHE A 99 -7.15 -10.39 15.03
N LEU A 100 -7.97 -10.16 16.04
CA LEU A 100 -8.17 -8.83 16.63
C LEU A 100 -6.94 -8.32 17.39
N GLU A 101 -6.19 -9.20 18.05
CA GLU A 101 -4.98 -8.81 18.79
C GLU A 101 -3.88 -8.34 17.82
N GLU A 102 -3.64 -9.08 16.74
CA GLU A 102 -2.69 -8.75 15.69
C GLU A 102 -3.10 -7.47 14.93
N SER A 103 -4.42 -7.30 14.73
CA SER A 103 -4.98 -6.09 14.15
C SER A 103 -4.70 -4.86 15.02
N ILE A 104 -4.92 -4.95 16.34
CA ILE A 104 -4.63 -3.87 17.29
C ILE A 104 -3.13 -3.54 17.27
N VAL A 105 -2.26 -4.54 17.34
CA VAL A 105 -0.80 -4.34 17.24
C VAL A 105 -0.43 -3.61 15.94
N SER A 106 -1.08 -3.97 14.83
CA SER A 106 -0.85 -3.30 13.55
C SER A 106 -1.28 -1.82 13.59
N TYR A 107 -2.41 -1.49 14.21
CA TYR A 107 -2.85 -0.10 14.36
C TYR A 107 -2.02 0.71 15.35
N ASP A 108 -1.57 0.11 16.46
CA ASP A 108 -0.64 0.77 17.39
C ASP A 108 0.67 1.18 16.68
N ASN A 109 1.19 0.29 15.82
CA ASN A 109 2.34 0.60 14.98
C ASN A 109 2.06 1.76 14.01
N VAL A 110 0.85 1.84 13.44
CA VAL A 110 0.44 2.96 12.58
C VAL A 110 0.48 4.26 13.37
N ASP A 111 -0.08 4.29 14.58
CA ASP A 111 -0.09 5.48 15.43
C ASP A 111 1.32 5.96 15.79
N GLU A 112 2.23 5.03 16.11
CA GLU A 112 3.65 5.36 16.34
C GLU A 112 4.31 5.97 15.09
N LEU A 113 4.06 5.39 13.91
CA LEU A 113 4.60 5.90 12.65
C LEU A 113 4.04 7.28 12.29
N LEU A 114 2.74 7.49 12.51
CA LEU A 114 2.10 8.79 12.29
C LEU A 114 2.69 9.87 13.21
N ARG A 115 2.98 9.55 14.48
CA ARG A 115 3.68 10.46 15.39
C ARG A 115 5.06 10.84 14.85
N LYS A 116 5.84 9.88 14.36
CA LYS A 116 7.15 10.14 13.75
C LYS A 116 7.05 10.99 12.48
N ILE A 117 6.03 10.76 11.65
CA ILE A 117 5.79 11.55 10.43
C ILE A 117 5.50 13.03 10.77
N MET A 118 4.88 13.29 11.91
CA MET A 118 4.58 14.65 12.38
C MET A 118 5.79 15.36 13.04
N GLU A 119 6.93 14.68 13.22
CA GLU A 119 8.11 15.31 13.79
C GLU A 119 8.65 16.39 12.84
N PRO A 120 9.02 17.59 13.35
CA PRO A 120 9.52 18.69 12.51
C PRO A 120 10.72 18.30 11.64
N GLY A 121 11.58 17.43 12.15
CA GLY A 121 12.74 16.92 11.40
C GLY A 121 12.35 16.07 10.20
N TYR A 122 11.32 15.23 10.34
CA TYR A 122 10.82 14.42 9.23
C TYR A 122 10.11 15.29 8.20
N ILE A 123 9.23 16.20 8.63
CA ILE A 123 8.54 17.15 7.74
C ILE A 123 9.55 17.93 6.89
N SER A 124 10.57 18.52 7.53
CA SER A 124 11.62 19.27 6.83
C SER A 124 12.40 18.40 5.83
N SER A 125 12.62 17.12 6.16
CA SER A 125 13.30 16.19 5.24
C SER A 125 12.50 15.92 3.96
N ILE A 126 11.16 15.93 4.05
CA ILE A 126 10.27 15.73 2.91
C ILE A 126 10.14 17.01 2.08
N GLU A 127 10.04 18.17 2.72
CA GLU A 127 9.92 19.47 2.03
C GLU A 127 11.08 19.71 1.05
N LYS A 128 12.32 19.38 1.46
CA LYS A 128 13.52 19.49 0.61
C LYS A 128 13.47 18.69 -0.69
N LEU A 129 12.54 17.73 -0.82
CA LEU A 129 12.37 16.91 -2.02
C LEU A 129 11.40 17.55 -3.03
N VAL A 130 10.60 18.52 -2.60
CA VAL A 130 9.59 19.19 -3.42
C VAL A 130 10.18 20.41 -4.15
N ASP A 131 11.31 20.94 -3.66
CA ASP A 131 11.97 22.13 -4.18
C ASP A 131 12.78 21.93 -5.49
N TRP A 132 12.49 20.89 -6.29
CA TRP A 132 13.17 20.59 -7.58
C TRP A 132 12.21 20.33 -8.74
#